data_AF-A0A2V5WI39-F1
#
_entry.id   AF-A0A2V5WI39-F1
#
_cell.length_a   1.000
_cell.length_b   1.000
_cell.length_c   1.000
_cell.angle_alpha   90.00
_cell.angle_beta   90.00
_cell.angle_gamma   90.00
#
_symmetry.space_group_name_H-M   'P 1'
#
loop_
_entity.id
_entity.type
_entity.pdbx_description
1 polymer ?
#
loop_
_entity_poly.entity_id
_entity_poly.type
_entity_poly.pdbx_seq_one_letter_code
_entity_poly.pdbx_strand_id
1 'polypeptide(L)'
;MNDDLEKFHQRHMASDSHYAAARHLLELGEAVALLREEAKLTRAELGKRLRVKARDIALVEDETPLAPAGLLEAALSLLVQLSLTKAKQPAAVVQSIRTIRHFRPTLAPA
;
A
#
# COMPACT_ATOMS: atom_id res chain seq x y z
N MET A 1 -8.44 -12.90 -22.40
CA MET A 1 -7.30 -13.30 -21.56
C MET A 1 -7.36 -12.73 -20.14
N ASN A 2 -8.03 -11.59 -19.87
CA ASN A 2 -8.21 -11.08 -18.50
C ASN A 2 -9.15 -11.94 -17.63
N ASP A 3 -10.23 -12.49 -18.20
CA ASP A 3 -11.22 -13.28 -17.44
C ASP A 3 -10.64 -14.51 -16.72
N ASP A 4 -9.66 -15.19 -17.32
CA ASP A 4 -9.07 -16.40 -16.73
C ASP A 4 -8.17 -16.06 -15.54
N LEU A 5 -7.45 -14.94 -15.64
CA LEU A 5 -6.62 -14.43 -14.54
C LEU A 5 -7.49 -13.90 -13.40
N GLU A 6 -8.58 -13.20 -13.71
CA GLU A 6 -9.50 -12.67 -12.71
C GLU A 6 -10.26 -13.79 -11.98
N LYS A 7 -10.70 -14.83 -12.70
CA LYS A 7 -11.29 -16.04 -12.11
C LYS A 7 -10.27 -16.83 -11.26
N PHE A 8 -9.01 -16.83 -11.66
CA PHE A 8 -7.92 -17.42 -10.86
C PHE A 8 -7.76 -16.66 -9.54
N HIS A 9 -7.65 -15.33 -9.60
CA HIS A 9 -7.58 -14.48 -8.41
C HIS A 9 -8.78 -14.71 -7.48
N GLN A 10 -10.01 -14.68 -7.98
CA GLN A 10 -11.21 -14.88 -7.16
C GLN A 10 -11.23 -16.24 -6.45
N ARG A 11 -10.84 -17.32 -7.14
CA ARG A 11 -10.79 -18.66 -6.53
C ARG A 11 -9.73 -18.74 -5.44
N HIS A 12 -8.54 -18.19 -5.70
CA HIS A 12 -7.43 -18.24 -4.75
C HIS A 12 -7.58 -17.24 -3.60
N MET A 13 -8.24 -16.09 -3.79
CA MET A 13 -8.64 -15.18 -2.70
C MET A 13 -9.54 -15.91 -1.68
N ALA A 14 -10.41 -16.81 -2.14
CA ALA A 14 -11.37 -17.52 -1.30
C ALA A 14 -10.79 -18.76 -0.60
N SER A 15 -9.77 -19.39 -1.18
CA SER A 15 -9.23 -20.68 -0.71
C SER A 15 -7.86 -20.59 -0.05
N ASP A 16 -7.07 -19.54 -0.33
CA ASP A 16 -5.71 -19.39 0.16
C ASP A 16 -5.53 -18.02 0.84
N SER A 17 -5.51 -18.05 2.18
CA SER A 17 -5.33 -16.86 3.00
C SER A 17 -3.97 -16.17 2.82
N HIS A 18 -2.91 -16.90 2.47
CA HIS A 18 -1.59 -16.32 2.23
C HIS A 18 -1.54 -15.63 0.87
N TYR A 19 -2.16 -16.25 -0.14
CA TYR A 19 -2.32 -15.62 -1.45
C TYR A 19 -3.18 -14.34 -1.37
N ALA A 20 -4.27 -14.38 -0.61
CA ALA A 20 -5.11 -13.21 -0.34
C ALA A 20 -4.32 -12.07 0.33
N ALA A 21 -3.54 -12.40 1.37
CA ALA A 21 -2.68 -11.44 2.03
C ALA A 21 -1.64 -10.83 1.08
N ALA A 22 -0.91 -11.67 0.33
CA ALA A 22 0.11 -11.22 -0.60
C ALA A 22 -0.46 -10.29 -1.67
N ARG A 23 -1.66 -10.60 -2.20
CA ARG A 23 -2.32 -9.75 -3.19
C ARG A 23 -2.72 -8.40 -2.62
N HIS A 24 -3.31 -8.37 -1.43
CA HIS A 24 -3.68 -7.12 -0.78
C HIS A 24 -2.47 -6.25 -0.47
N LEU A 25 -1.32 -6.85 -0.14
CA LEU A 25 -0.08 -6.09 0.05
C LEU A 25 0.38 -5.41 -1.24
N LEU A 26 0.30 -6.09 -2.38
CA LEU A 26 0.62 -5.49 -3.68
C LEU A 26 -0.33 -4.33 -4.02
N GLU A 27 -1.63 -4.51 -3.78
CA GLU A 27 -2.63 -3.46 -3.99
C GLU A 27 -2.37 -2.23 -3.11
N LEU A 28 -1.88 -2.43 -1.89
CA LEU A 28 -1.49 -1.34 -0.99
C LEU A 28 -0.26 -0.58 -1.49
N GLY A 29 0.75 -1.28 -2.05
CA GLY A 29 1.90 -0.64 -2.68
C GLY A 29 1.51 0.23 -3.87
N GLU A 30 0.64 -0.29 -4.73
CA GLU A 30 0.09 0.43 -5.87
C GLU A 30 -0.71 1.66 -5.42
N ALA A 31 -1.52 1.53 -4.36
CA ALA A 31 -2.26 2.66 -3.78
C ALA A 31 -1.32 3.76 -3.26
N VAL A 32 -0.18 3.40 -2.65
CA VAL A 32 0.83 4.38 -2.23
C VAL A 32 1.43 5.11 -3.44
N ALA A 33 1.75 4.39 -4.52
CA ALA A 33 2.28 4.99 -5.74
C ALA A 33 1.29 5.99 -6.35
N LEU A 34 0.02 5.60 -6.51
CA LEU A 34 -1.04 6.45 -7.03
C LEU A 34 -1.24 7.71 -6.18
N LEU A 35 -1.37 7.56 -4.86
CA LEU A 35 -1.56 8.70 -3.96
C LEU A 35 -0.35 9.64 -3.94
N ARG A 36 0.86 9.10 -4.08
CA ARG A 36 2.08 9.90 -4.21
C ARG A 36 2.05 10.75 -5.48
N GLU A 37 1.65 10.16 -6.60
CA GLU A 37 1.52 10.84 -7.88
C GLU A 37 0.43 11.92 -7.87
N GLU A 38 -0.73 11.64 -7.27
CA GLU A 38 -1.79 12.64 -7.05
C GLU A 38 -1.33 13.80 -6.16
N ALA A 39 -0.50 13.49 -5.16
CA ALA A 39 0.15 14.49 -4.30
C ALA A 39 1.27 15.26 -5.03
N LYS A 40 1.62 14.88 -6.27
CA LYS A 40 2.71 15.44 -7.09
C LYS A 40 4.06 15.35 -6.39
N LEU A 41 4.30 14.26 -5.67
CA LEU A 41 5.56 14.00 -4.99
C LEU A 41 6.40 13.00 -5.77
N THR A 42 7.70 13.25 -5.83
CA THR A 42 8.68 12.22 -6.22
C THR A 42 8.90 11.24 -5.06
N ARG A 43 9.39 10.03 -5.37
CA ARG A 43 9.80 9.05 -4.34
C ARG A 43 10.80 9.65 -3.34
N ALA A 44 11.70 10.51 -3.82
CA ALA A 44 12.68 11.20 -2.98
C ALA A 44 12.06 12.23 -2.04
N GLU A 45 11.04 12.97 -2.49
CA GLU A 45 10.33 13.94 -1.64
C GLU A 45 9.48 13.26 -0.57
N LEU A 46 8.79 12.17 -0.93
CA LEU A 46 8.08 11.35 0.05
C LEU A 46 9.05 10.75 1.07
N GLY A 47 10.18 10.22 0.60
CA GLY A 47 11.26 9.71 1.45
C GLY A 47 11.79 10.78 2.42
N LYS A 48 12.04 12.00 1.96
CA LYS A 48 12.45 13.13 2.82
C LYS A 48 11.44 13.42 3.94
N ARG A 49 10.14 13.42 3.64
CA ARG A 49 9.08 13.65 4.63
C ARG A 49 9.02 12.53 5.68
N LEU A 50 9.31 11.30 5.27
CA LEU A 50 9.34 10.12 6.13
C LEU A 50 10.72 9.83 6.74
N ARG A 51 11.73 10.66 6.44
CA ARG A 51 13.14 10.49 6.86
C ARG A 51 13.78 9.18 6.41
N VAL A 52 13.42 8.71 5.22
CA VAL A 52 13.97 7.50 4.57
C VAL A 52 14.50 7.82 3.17
N LYS A 53 15.19 6.86 2.54
CA LYS A 53 15.72 7.04 1.18
C LYS A 53 14.61 6.80 0.14
N ALA A 54 14.80 7.36 -1.06
CA ALA A 54 13.91 7.10 -2.19
C ALA A 54 13.80 5.61 -2.54
N ARG A 55 14.86 4.84 -2.30
CA ARG A 55 14.87 3.38 -2.46
C ARG A 55 13.91 2.68 -1.51
N ASP A 56 13.79 3.16 -0.27
CA ASP A 56 12.87 2.57 0.70
C ASP A 56 11.41 2.81 0.29
N ILE A 57 11.13 3.94 -0.38
CA ILE A 57 9.82 4.20 -1.00
C ILE A 57 9.58 3.30 -2.23
N ALA A 58 10.60 3.03 -3.04
CA ALA A 58 10.49 2.07 -4.13
C ALA A 58 10.17 0.65 -3.62
N LEU A 59 10.75 0.24 -2.48
CA LEU A 59 10.37 -1.02 -1.84
C LEU A 59 8.90 -1.04 -1.41
N VAL A 60 8.38 0.08 -0.87
CA VAL A 60 6.95 0.18 -0.50
C VAL A 60 6.04 0.05 -1.71
N GLU A 61 6.38 0.70 -2.83
CA GLU A 61 5.54 0.75 -4.03
C GLU A 61 5.64 -0.52 -4.89
N ASP A 62 6.85 -1.02 -5.11
CA ASP A 62 7.15 -2.03 -6.12
C ASP A 62 7.36 -3.42 -5.50
N GLU A 63 7.77 -3.49 -4.24
CA GLU A 63 8.15 -4.72 -3.54
C GLU A 63 7.51 -4.79 -2.13
N THR A 64 6.23 -4.38 -2.02
CA THR A 64 5.54 -4.15 -0.74
C THR A 64 5.64 -5.29 0.28
N PRO A 65 5.62 -6.59 -0.10
CA PRO A 65 5.82 -7.69 0.85
C PRO A 65 7.18 -7.65 1.58
N LEU A 66 8.20 -7.02 0.97
CA LEU A 66 9.54 -6.86 1.53
C LEU A 66 9.71 -5.52 2.26
N ALA A 67 8.74 -4.60 2.13
CA ALA A 67 8.81 -3.31 2.78
C ALA A 67 8.53 -3.42 4.29
N PRO A 68 9.22 -2.64 5.13
CA PRO A 68 8.89 -2.58 6.55
C PRO A 68 7.44 -2.13 6.77
N ALA A 69 6.66 -2.89 7.54
CA ALA A 69 5.24 -2.63 7.78
C ALA A 69 4.96 -1.18 8.24
N GLY A 70 5.79 -0.69 9.16
CA GLY A 70 5.66 0.66 9.71
C GLY A 70 5.93 1.74 8.68
N LEU A 71 6.79 1.47 7.69
CA LEU A 71 7.06 2.41 6.61
C LEU A 71 5.88 2.49 5.64
N LEU A 72 5.28 1.35 5.28
CA LEU A 72 4.05 1.29 4.49
C LEU A 72 2.91 2.06 5.18
N GLU A 73 2.69 1.83 6.48
CA GLU A 73 1.66 2.54 7.26
C GLU A 73 1.93 4.05 7.32
N ALA A 74 3.18 4.45 7.55
CA ALA A 74 3.56 5.86 7.62
C ALA A 74 3.41 6.58 6.27
N ALA A 75 3.82 5.92 5.17
CA ALA A 75 3.68 6.45 3.82
C ALA A 75 2.20 6.64 3.45
N LEU A 76 1.37 5.61 3.64
CA LEU A 76 -0.05 5.71 3.36
C LEU A 76 -0.71 6.79 4.25
N SER A 77 -0.44 6.80 5.56
CA SER A 77 -1.01 7.79 6.48
C SER A 77 -0.68 9.22 6.09
N LEU A 78 0.58 9.49 5.71
CA LEU A 78 1.01 10.82 5.27
C LEU A 78 0.30 11.23 3.97
N LEU A 79 0.29 10.34 2.96
CA LEU A 79 -0.34 10.62 1.68
C LEU A 79 -1.85 10.85 1.80
N VAL A 80 -2.50 10.09 2.67
CA VAL A 80 -3.91 10.26 3.03
C VAL A 80 -4.16 11.60 3.70
N GLN A 81 -3.32 12.03 4.63
CA GLN A 81 -3.46 13.35 5.24
C GLN A 81 -3.32 14.46 4.18
N LEU A 82 -2.36 14.31 3.26
CA LEU A 82 -2.18 15.25 2.16
C LEU A 82 -3.37 15.26 1.20
N SER A 83 -4.01 14.12 0.94
CA SER A 83 -5.21 14.04 0.08
C SER A 83 -6.48 14.55 0.78
N LEU A 84 -6.65 14.28 2.09
CA LEU A 84 -7.77 14.78 2.89
C LEU A 84 -7.73 16.31 3.06
N THR A 85 -6.55 16.92 3.09
CA THR A 85 -6.44 18.39 3.04
C THR A 85 -6.88 18.99 1.70
N LYS A 86 -6.97 18.17 0.64
CA LYS A 86 -7.46 18.55 -0.69
C LYS A 86 -8.92 18.17 -0.95
N ALA A 87 -9.46 17.11 -0.32
CA ALA A 87 -10.82 16.64 -0.59
C ALA A 87 -11.50 15.95 0.61
N LYS A 88 -12.75 16.33 0.89
CA LYS A 88 -13.71 15.61 1.74
C LYS A 88 -14.03 14.23 1.13
N GLN A 89 -13.30 13.14 1.44
CA GLN A 89 -13.80 11.76 1.31
C GLN A 89 -13.09 10.77 2.27
N PRO A 90 -13.78 10.24 3.30
CA PRO A 90 -13.14 9.41 4.34
C PRO A 90 -13.36 7.87 4.23
N ALA A 91 -14.21 7.35 3.34
CA ALA A 91 -14.69 5.96 3.48
C ALA A 91 -13.73 4.86 2.95
N ALA A 92 -13.23 4.97 1.71
CA ALA A 92 -12.38 3.94 1.09
C ALA A 92 -10.98 3.85 1.73
N VAL A 93 -10.50 4.97 2.25
CA VAL A 93 -9.16 5.11 2.81
C VAL A 93 -9.04 4.52 4.22
N VAL A 94 -10.08 4.67 5.04
CA VAL A 94 -10.14 4.07 6.38
C VAL A 94 -10.14 2.54 6.29
N GLN A 95 -10.78 1.98 5.26
CA GLN A 95 -10.71 0.55 4.99
C GLN A 95 -9.28 0.11 4.69
N SER A 96 -8.53 0.86 3.88
CA SER A 96 -7.13 0.55 3.55
C SER A 96 -6.19 0.55 4.76
N ILE A 97 -6.33 1.54 5.67
CA ILE A 97 -5.55 1.59 6.93
C ILE A 97 -5.91 0.40 7.84
N ARG A 98 -7.20 0.03 7.89
CA ARG A 98 -7.66 -1.12 8.68
C ARG A 98 -7.08 -2.43 8.15
N THR A 99 -7.00 -2.57 6.82
CA THR A 99 -6.40 -3.72 6.14
C THR A 99 -4.91 -3.85 6.45
N ILE A 100 -4.14 -2.75 6.45
CA ILE A 100 -2.72 -2.77 6.85
C ILE A 100 -2.55 -3.30 8.28
N ARG A 101 -3.36 -2.80 9.23
CA ARG A 101 -3.30 -3.26 10.63
C ARG A 101 -3.62 -4.74 10.78
N HIS A 102 -4.49 -5.27 9.92
CA HIS A 102 -4.83 -6.69 9.90
C HIS A 102 -3.67 -7.56 9.39
N PHE A 103 -2.93 -7.12 8.37
CA PHE A 103 -1.82 -7.87 7.77
C PHE A 103 -0.44 -7.60 8.41
N ARG A 104 -0.39 -6.83 9.49
CA ARG A 104 0.83 -6.57 10.26
C ARG A 104 1.66 -7.81 10.64
N PRO A 105 1.08 -8.95 11.06
CA PRO A 105 1.90 -10.13 11.42
C PRO A 105 2.54 -10.85 10.23
N THR A 106 2.08 -10.59 9.00
CA THR A 106 2.61 -11.15 7.74
C THR A 106 3.63 -10.24 7.06
N LEU A 107 3.75 -9.00 7.51
CA LEU A 107 4.73 -8.04 7.00
C LEU A 107 6.07 -8.25 7.71
N ALA A 108 7.17 -8.10 6.98
CA ALA A 108 8.51 -8.32 7.50
C ALA A 108 8.74 -7.55 8.82
N PRO A 109 9.29 -8.21 9.87
CA PRO A 109 9.65 -7.53 11.09
C PRO A 109 10.77 -6.51 10.79
N ALA A 110 10.60 -5.30 11.33
CA ALA A 110 11.51 -4.17 11.16
C ALA A 110 12.90 -4.43 11.76
#